data_AF-G1U5R7-F1
#
_entry.id   AF-G1U5R7-F1
#
_cell.length_a   1.000
_cell.length_b   1.000
_cell.length_c   1.000
_cell.angle_alpha   90.00
_cell.angle_beta   90.00
_cell.angle_gamma   90.00
#
_symmetry.space_group_name_H-M   'P 1'
#
loop_
_entity.id
_entity.type
_entity.pdbx_description
1 polymer ?
#
loop_
_entity_poly.entity_id
_entity_poly.type
_entity_poly.pdbx_seq_one_letter_code
_entity_poly.pdbx_strand_id
1 'polypeptide(L)'
;MAMEQNYIDSEYESKLEFQSMWDDLKNKNLEEKHFLRLQLENIVEDLWKRFQDALKNYADATEDRKIAFETLKVKDEKSSKEIEAQMKKIQKLQEAISISKGKILLQSRESEDQNQYIRNDKELVLVQLRKLKAQRTRAREIAQENLMKLTLESNATLKALRKIVDKGEKILKLAEICRKFETEEEKVLPFYSSVLTPEEQEEIEEQNQEELTEELVEVGAGHWAAAATAGRACALPVPVTPSPQVMADYVGMENFWKRYNKVKLEKLSLLQRRTRLLEINGKLREMLKQYLDGISVSDEVLSQLNPLFIVNHQSNLPPVAPGPQPPSREPAAAYNVIEAAHVIAHTL
;
A
#
# COMPACT_ATOMS: atom_id res chain seq x y z
N MET A 1 201.87 -15.00 -27.61
CA MET A 1 201.38 -14.21 -26.46
C MET A 1 200.51 -13.02 -26.84
N ALA A 2 200.80 -12.23 -27.89
CA ALA A 2 199.86 -11.17 -28.33
C ALA A 2 198.68 -11.68 -29.19
N MET A 3 198.88 -12.77 -29.95
CA MET A 3 197.85 -13.29 -30.89
C MET A 3 196.78 -14.18 -30.20
N GLU A 4 197.16 -14.92 -29.15
CA GLU A 4 196.22 -15.72 -28.33
C GLU A 4 195.28 -14.84 -27.49
N GLN A 5 195.78 -13.71 -26.97
CA GLN A 5 194.95 -12.79 -26.19
C GLN A 5 193.86 -12.16 -27.07
N ASN A 6 194.21 -11.75 -28.29
CA ASN A 6 193.22 -11.25 -29.26
C ASN A 6 192.18 -12.31 -29.66
N TYR A 7 192.54 -13.60 -29.66
CA TYR A 7 191.59 -14.68 -29.99
C TYR A 7 190.62 -14.95 -28.84
N ILE A 8 191.10 -14.92 -27.58
CA ILE A 8 190.27 -15.05 -26.39
C ILE A 8 189.35 -13.84 -26.23
N ASP A 9 189.87 -12.62 -26.46
CA ASP A 9 189.09 -11.40 -26.42
C ASP A 9 188.02 -11.40 -27.53
N SER A 10 188.34 -11.90 -28.74
CA SER A 10 187.37 -12.04 -29.84
C SER A 10 186.29 -13.10 -29.59
N GLU A 11 186.62 -14.24 -28.96
CA GLU A 11 185.63 -15.23 -28.54
C GLU A 11 184.75 -14.72 -27.40
N TYR A 12 185.33 -13.96 -26.47
CA TYR A 12 184.61 -13.37 -25.35
C TYR A 12 183.63 -12.29 -25.82
N GLU A 13 184.08 -11.40 -26.71
CA GLU A 13 183.23 -10.43 -27.39
C GLU A 13 182.11 -11.13 -28.19
N SER A 14 182.41 -12.18 -28.95
CA SER A 14 181.38 -12.93 -29.70
C SER A 14 180.33 -13.59 -28.78
N LYS A 15 180.73 -14.10 -27.61
CA LYS A 15 179.78 -14.66 -26.61
C LYS A 15 178.95 -13.58 -25.95
N LEU A 16 179.55 -12.43 -25.63
CA LEU A 16 178.84 -11.27 -25.09
C LEU A 16 177.84 -10.70 -26.10
N GLU A 17 178.23 -10.58 -27.37
CA GLU A 17 177.36 -10.17 -28.46
C GLU A 17 176.21 -11.16 -28.66
N PHE A 18 176.49 -12.47 -28.64
CA PHE A 18 175.45 -13.50 -28.72
C PHE A 18 174.49 -13.45 -27.52
N GLN A 19 175.03 -13.30 -26.30
CA GLN A 19 174.23 -13.17 -25.07
C GLN A 19 173.35 -11.92 -25.13
N SER A 20 173.89 -10.79 -25.58
CA SER A 20 173.15 -9.54 -25.80
C SER A 20 172.07 -9.70 -26.85
N MET A 21 172.38 -10.29 -28.00
CA MET A 21 171.40 -10.57 -29.05
C MET A 21 170.30 -11.53 -28.57
N TRP A 22 170.66 -12.50 -27.74
CA TRP A 22 169.72 -13.47 -27.18
C TRP A 22 168.80 -12.82 -26.14
N ASP A 23 169.35 -12.02 -25.24
CA ASP A 23 168.59 -11.24 -24.26
C ASP A 23 167.69 -10.20 -24.96
N ASP A 24 168.17 -9.55 -26.03
CA ASP A 24 167.39 -8.65 -26.87
C ASP A 24 166.26 -9.39 -27.59
N LEU A 25 166.52 -10.57 -28.15
CA LEU A 25 165.49 -11.36 -28.82
C LEU A 25 164.43 -11.86 -27.83
N LYS A 26 164.86 -12.28 -26.63
CA LYS A 26 163.99 -12.68 -25.54
C LYS A 26 163.15 -11.51 -25.03
N ASN A 27 163.75 -10.34 -24.84
CA ASN A 27 163.04 -9.13 -24.44
C ASN A 27 162.04 -8.70 -25.51
N LYS A 28 162.42 -8.69 -26.80
CA LYS A 28 161.50 -8.43 -27.90
C LYS A 28 160.32 -9.39 -27.90
N ASN A 29 160.55 -10.69 -27.71
CA ASN A 29 159.47 -11.67 -27.65
C ASN A 29 158.55 -11.48 -26.44
N LEU A 30 159.13 -11.13 -25.27
CA LEU A 30 158.35 -10.78 -24.07
C LEU A 30 157.53 -9.51 -24.29
N GLU A 31 158.12 -8.46 -24.87
CA GLU A 31 157.46 -7.21 -25.20
C GLU A 31 156.32 -7.41 -26.20
N GLU A 32 156.52 -8.19 -27.27
CA GLU A 32 155.48 -8.55 -28.24
C GLU A 32 154.34 -9.33 -27.58
N LYS A 33 154.66 -10.30 -26.71
CA LYS A 33 153.65 -11.04 -25.94
C LYS A 33 152.87 -10.13 -25.00
N HIS A 34 153.55 -9.23 -24.28
CA HIS A 34 152.90 -8.26 -23.40
C HIS A 34 152.03 -7.29 -24.20
N PHE A 35 152.50 -6.83 -25.36
CA PHE A 35 151.76 -5.97 -26.26
C PHE A 35 150.50 -6.66 -26.80
N LEU A 36 150.60 -7.88 -27.30
CA LEU A 36 149.46 -8.68 -27.78
C LEU A 36 148.45 -8.97 -26.65
N ARG A 37 148.94 -9.26 -25.44
CA ARG A 37 148.09 -9.44 -24.27
C ARG A 37 147.32 -8.16 -23.94
N LEU A 38 148.01 -7.02 -23.88
CA LEU A 38 147.37 -5.72 -23.61
C LEU A 38 146.35 -5.37 -24.69
N GLN A 39 146.65 -5.65 -25.96
CA GLN A 39 145.70 -5.46 -27.06
C GLN A 39 144.45 -6.34 -26.91
N LEU A 40 144.61 -7.62 -26.59
CA LEU A 40 143.49 -8.53 -26.37
C LEU A 40 142.66 -8.15 -25.15
N GLU A 41 143.31 -7.79 -24.04
CA GLU A 41 142.65 -7.28 -22.83
C GLU A 41 141.84 -6.02 -23.15
N ASN A 42 142.40 -5.05 -23.90
CA ASN A 42 141.69 -3.86 -24.35
C ASN A 42 140.48 -4.19 -25.24
N ILE A 43 140.60 -5.13 -26.18
CA ILE A 43 139.49 -5.55 -27.04
C ILE A 43 138.37 -6.20 -26.22
N VAL A 44 138.71 -7.04 -25.25
CA VAL A 44 137.72 -7.67 -24.35
C VAL A 44 137.03 -6.63 -23.49
N GLU A 45 137.76 -5.66 -22.94
CA GLU A 45 137.19 -4.56 -22.17
C GLU A 45 136.25 -3.68 -23.00
N ASP A 46 136.63 -3.36 -24.24
CA ASP A 46 135.80 -2.58 -25.16
C ASP A 46 134.52 -3.33 -25.56
N LEU A 47 134.64 -4.62 -25.86
CA LEU A 47 133.48 -5.48 -26.15
C LEU A 47 132.55 -5.59 -24.93
N TRP A 48 133.12 -5.72 -23.74
CA TRP A 48 132.36 -5.77 -22.49
C TRP A 48 131.60 -4.45 -22.24
N LYS A 49 132.25 -3.30 -22.43
CA LYS A 49 131.60 -1.99 -22.34
C LYS A 49 130.46 -1.85 -23.34
N ARG A 50 130.68 -2.19 -24.62
CA ARG A 50 129.64 -2.15 -25.65
C ARG A 50 128.45 -3.07 -25.32
N PHE A 51 128.72 -4.25 -24.77
CA PHE A 51 127.68 -5.17 -24.33
C PHE A 51 126.87 -4.58 -23.17
N GLN A 52 127.54 -4.01 -22.18
CA GLN A 52 126.91 -3.37 -21.04
C GLN A 52 126.08 -2.15 -21.46
N ASP A 53 126.58 -1.34 -22.40
CA ASP A 53 125.88 -0.20 -22.99
C ASP A 53 124.65 -0.64 -23.79
N ALA A 54 124.76 -1.70 -24.59
CA ALA A 54 123.63 -2.26 -25.33
C ALA A 54 122.54 -2.81 -24.40
N LEU A 55 122.93 -3.50 -23.32
CA LEU A 55 121.99 -3.97 -22.29
C LEU A 55 121.31 -2.82 -21.58
N LYS A 56 122.07 -1.79 -21.19
CA LYS A 56 121.52 -0.60 -20.54
C LYS A 56 120.56 0.13 -21.45
N ASN A 57 120.93 0.38 -22.70
CA ASN A 57 120.07 1.03 -23.69
C ASN A 57 118.78 0.24 -23.94
N TYR A 58 118.85 -1.10 -24.00
CA TYR A 58 117.65 -1.94 -24.13
C TYR A 58 116.76 -1.87 -22.88
N ALA A 59 117.36 -1.92 -21.69
CA ALA A 59 116.63 -1.79 -20.43
C ALA A 59 115.92 -0.41 -20.36
N ASP A 60 116.66 0.66 -20.58
CA ASP A 60 116.14 2.03 -20.55
C ASP A 60 115.04 2.23 -21.62
N ALA A 61 115.21 1.69 -22.83
CA ALA A 61 114.22 1.80 -23.90
C ALA A 61 112.93 0.96 -23.66
N THR A 62 113.00 -0.10 -22.85
CA THR A 62 111.85 -0.99 -22.60
C THR A 62 111.16 -0.75 -21.26
N GLU A 63 111.83 -0.12 -20.30
CA GLU A 63 111.30 0.11 -18.95
C GLU A 63 110.06 1.00 -18.97
N ASP A 64 110.05 2.11 -19.73
CA ASP A 64 108.87 2.98 -19.86
C ASP A 64 107.66 2.23 -20.43
N ARG A 65 107.90 1.36 -21.42
CA ARG A 65 106.84 0.55 -22.03
C ARG A 65 106.32 -0.52 -21.05
N LYS A 66 107.21 -1.09 -20.26
CA LYS A 66 106.87 -2.06 -19.21
C LYS A 66 106.05 -1.41 -18.10
N ILE A 67 106.46 -0.23 -17.62
CA ILE A 67 105.70 0.57 -16.65
C ILE A 67 104.33 0.92 -17.23
N ALA A 68 104.26 1.42 -18.46
CA ALA A 68 103.00 1.75 -19.11
C ALA A 68 102.06 0.53 -19.22
N PHE A 69 102.60 -0.64 -19.61
CA PHE A 69 101.82 -1.88 -19.66
C PHE A 69 101.28 -2.28 -18.28
N GLU A 70 102.11 -2.27 -17.24
CA GLU A 70 101.66 -2.60 -15.88
C GLU A 70 100.60 -1.62 -15.38
N THR A 71 100.74 -0.32 -15.65
CA THR A 71 99.70 0.66 -15.28
C THR A 71 98.38 0.41 -16.01
N LEU A 72 98.43 0.04 -17.30
CA LEU A 72 97.24 -0.27 -18.08
C LEU A 72 96.59 -1.58 -17.61
N LYS A 73 97.38 -2.60 -17.30
CA LYS A 73 96.91 -3.88 -16.75
C LYS A 73 96.18 -3.69 -15.43
N VAL A 74 96.74 -2.92 -14.50
CA VAL A 74 96.07 -2.61 -13.23
C VAL A 74 94.78 -1.83 -13.44
N LYS A 75 94.74 -0.91 -14.42
CA LYS A 75 93.51 -0.20 -14.78
C LYS A 75 92.46 -1.15 -15.37
N ASP A 76 92.85 -2.04 -16.27
CA ASP A 76 91.97 -3.03 -16.89
C ASP A 76 91.38 -4.00 -15.87
N GLU A 77 92.20 -4.49 -14.93
CA GLU A 77 91.74 -5.32 -13.80
C GLU A 77 90.73 -4.57 -12.91
N LYS A 78 90.96 -3.28 -12.65
CA LYS A 78 90.01 -2.44 -11.88
C LYS A 78 88.70 -2.25 -12.62
N SER A 79 88.74 -1.89 -13.91
CA SER A 79 87.54 -1.73 -14.73
C SER A 79 86.78 -3.04 -14.89
N SER A 80 87.47 -4.18 -15.05
CA SER A 80 86.87 -5.50 -15.14
C SER A 80 86.07 -5.84 -13.88
N LYS A 81 86.66 -5.64 -12.69
CA LYS A 81 85.98 -5.81 -11.40
C LYS A 81 84.78 -4.88 -11.24
N GLU A 82 84.89 -3.63 -11.71
CA GLU A 82 83.78 -2.67 -11.67
C GLU A 82 82.63 -3.10 -12.60
N ILE A 83 82.93 -3.53 -13.82
CA ILE A 83 81.94 -4.06 -14.77
C ILE A 83 81.21 -5.24 -14.17
N GLU A 84 81.93 -6.21 -13.58
CA GLU A 84 81.30 -7.35 -12.90
C GLU A 84 80.38 -6.94 -11.75
N ALA A 85 80.79 -5.96 -10.93
CA ALA A 85 79.98 -5.45 -9.84
C ALA A 85 78.71 -4.75 -10.34
N GLN A 86 78.82 -3.94 -11.40
CA GLN A 86 77.67 -3.28 -12.03
C GLN A 86 76.74 -4.28 -12.71
N MET A 87 77.26 -5.29 -13.40
CA MET A 87 76.45 -6.37 -13.99
C MET A 87 75.61 -7.08 -12.93
N LYS A 88 76.21 -7.45 -11.80
CA LYS A 88 75.49 -8.04 -10.66
C LYS A 88 74.43 -7.09 -10.09
N LYS A 89 74.72 -5.79 -10.01
CA LYS A 89 73.74 -4.78 -9.54
C LYS A 89 72.57 -4.64 -10.50
N ILE A 90 72.83 -4.59 -11.81
CA ILE A 90 71.79 -4.55 -12.85
C ILE A 90 70.90 -5.78 -12.75
N GLN A 91 71.47 -6.97 -12.61
CA GLN A 91 70.70 -8.21 -12.47
C GLN A 91 69.77 -8.17 -11.25
N LYS A 92 70.28 -7.76 -10.08
CA LYS A 92 69.45 -7.61 -8.86
C LYS A 92 68.31 -6.61 -9.05
N LEU A 93 68.57 -5.48 -9.72
CA LEU A 93 67.54 -4.48 -10.03
C LEU A 93 66.50 -5.04 -11.02
N GLN A 94 66.93 -5.79 -12.03
CA GLN A 94 66.03 -6.45 -12.98
C GLN A 94 65.13 -7.48 -12.29
N GLU A 95 65.69 -8.30 -11.40
CA GLU A 95 64.93 -9.26 -10.59
C GLU A 95 63.91 -8.52 -9.68
N ALA A 96 64.31 -7.45 -9.02
CA ALA A 96 63.42 -6.63 -8.19
C ALA A 96 62.29 -5.97 -9.00
N ILE A 97 62.59 -5.50 -10.22
CA ILE A 97 61.59 -4.97 -11.15
C ILE A 97 60.63 -6.08 -11.58
N SER A 98 61.13 -7.27 -11.90
CA SER A 98 60.31 -8.42 -12.29
C SER A 98 59.35 -8.83 -11.18
N ILE A 99 59.84 -8.94 -9.94
CA ILE A 99 59.03 -9.24 -8.75
C ILE A 99 57.96 -8.17 -8.54
N SER A 100 58.35 -6.89 -8.59
CA SER A 100 57.40 -5.78 -8.42
C SER A 100 56.32 -5.77 -9.50
N LYS A 101 56.68 -6.02 -10.77
CA LYS A 101 55.72 -6.17 -11.87
C LYS A 101 54.75 -7.33 -11.63
N GLY A 102 55.26 -8.48 -11.15
CA GLY A 102 54.42 -9.62 -10.77
C GLY A 102 53.44 -9.28 -9.64
N LYS A 103 53.89 -8.57 -8.60
CA LYS A 103 53.02 -8.11 -7.49
C LYS A 103 51.92 -7.16 -7.97
N ILE A 104 52.26 -6.19 -8.84
CA ILE A 104 51.28 -5.26 -9.41
C ILE A 104 50.22 -6.03 -10.22
N LEU A 105 50.64 -6.99 -11.05
CA LEU A 105 49.72 -7.79 -11.85
C LEU A 105 48.76 -8.61 -10.97
N LEU A 106 49.28 -9.27 -9.94
CA LEU A 106 48.46 -10.06 -9.00
C LEU A 106 47.49 -9.17 -8.23
N GLN A 107 47.95 -8.02 -7.72
CA GLN A 107 47.11 -7.07 -7.01
C GLN A 107 46.02 -6.47 -7.91
N SER A 108 46.33 -6.18 -9.18
CA SER A 108 45.35 -5.72 -10.16
C SER A 108 44.24 -6.75 -10.33
N ARG A 109 44.61 -8.02 -10.55
CA ARG A 109 43.66 -9.12 -10.73
C ARG A 109 42.79 -9.33 -9.49
N GLU A 110 43.39 -9.36 -8.30
CA GLU A 110 42.62 -9.51 -7.05
C GLU A 110 41.64 -8.35 -6.87
N SER A 111 42.05 -7.11 -7.18
CA SER A 111 41.18 -5.95 -7.10
C SER A 111 40.02 -6.02 -8.11
N GLU A 112 40.25 -6.55 -9.31
CA GLU A 112 39.22 -6.77 -10.33
C GLU A 112 38.20 -7.82 -9.87
N ASP A 113 38.68 -8.94 -9.35
CA ASP A 113 37.83 -10.03 -8.82
C ASP A 113 36.98 -9.52 -7.65
N GLN A 114 37.59 -8.82 -6.67
CA GLN A 114 36.86 -8.21 -5.54
C GLN A 114 35.79 -7.21 -6.01
N ASN A 115 36.14 -6.35 -6.96
CA ASN A 115 35.19 -5.40 -7.54
C ASN A 115 34.04 -6.12 -8.26
N GLN A 116 34.30 -7.24 -8.91
CA GLN A 116 33.28 -8.05 -9.55
C GLN A 116 32.31 -8.66 -8.53
N TYR A 117 32.81 -9.20 -7.42
CA TYR A 117 31.96 -9.69 -6.33
C TYR A 117 31.07 -8.59 -5.76
N ILE A 118 31.63 -7.42 -5.46
CA ILE A 118 30.87 -6.27 -4.94
C ILE A 118 29.79 -5.82 -5.94
N ARG A 119 30.08 -5.83 -7.25
CA ARG A 119 29.09 -5.51 -8.28
C ARG A 119 27.95 -6.52 -8.33
N ASN A 120 28.26 -7.82 -8.22
CA ASN A 120 27.26 -8.88 -8.22
C ASN A 120 26.35 -8.79 -6.98
N ASP A 121 26.92 -8.56 -5.80
CA ASP A 121 26.16 -8.39 -4.55
C ASP A 121 25.28 -7.14 -4.61
N LYS A 122 25.80 -6.04 -5.16
CA LYS A 122 25.02 -4.83 -5.40
C LYS A 122 23.81 -5.11 -6.30
N GLU A 123 24.00 -5.81 -7.41
CA GLU A 123 22.89 -6.17 -8.32
C GLU A 123 21.86 -7.06 -7.62
N LEU A 124 22.30 -8.04 -6.83
CA LEU A 124 21.41 -8.90 -6.05
C LEU A 124 20.55 -8.08 -5.07
N VAL A 125 21.17 -7.18 -4.30
CA VAL A 125 20.48 -6.30 -3.36
C VAL A 125 19.53 -5.35 -4.11
N LEU A 126 19.90 -4.84 -5.28
CA LEU A 126 19.03 -4.00 -6.10
C LEU A 126 17.78 -4.76 -6.59
N VAL A 127 17.92 -6.02 -6.99
CA VAL A 127 16.79 -6.87 -7.39
C VAL A 127 15.84 -7.08 -6.19
N GLN A 128 16.38 -7.40 -5.01
CA GLN A 128 15.60 -7.55 -3.79
C GLN A 128 14.87 -6.26 -3.42
N LEU A 129 15.55 -5.11 -3.51
CA LEU A 129 14.96 -3.79 -3.26
C LEU A 129 13.81 -3.49 -4.22
N ARG A 130 13.97 -3.78 -5.52
CA ARG A 130 12.89 -3.61 -6.52
C ARG A 130 11.68 -4.49 -6.16
N LYS A 131 11.90 -5.74 -5.78
CA LYS A 131 10.83 -6.66 -5.35
C LYS A 131 10.09 -6.13 -4.11
N LEU A 132 10.82 -5.68 -3.09
CA LEU A 132 10.23 -5.11 -1.87
C LEU A 132 9.47 -3.81 -2.14
N LYS A 133 10.00 -2.93 -3.01
CA LYS A 133 9.31 -1.70 -3.43
C LYS A 133 7.99 -2.02 -4.14
N ALA A 134 7.99 -3.03 -5.03
CA ALA A 134 6.76 -3.47 -5.70
C ALA A 134 5.75 -4.05 -4.70
N GLN A 135 6.18 -4.91 -3.77
CA GLN A 135 5.32 -5.45 -2.72
C GLN A 135 4.70 -4.36 -1.85
N ARG A 136 5.51 -3.39 -1.38
CA ARG A 136 5.03 -2.24 -0.61
C ARG A 136 3.99 -1.42 -1.37
N THR A 137 4.20 -1.20 -2.66
CA THR A 137 3.29 -0.41 -3.50
C THR A 137 1.94 -1.13 -3.65
N ARG A 138 1.96 -2.43 -3.94
CA ARG A 138 0.75 -3.27 -3.99
C ARG A 138 0.00 -3.29 -2.66
N ALA A 139 0.71 -3.44 -1.54
CA ALA A 139 0.08 -3.43 -0.21
C ALA A 139 -0.61 -2.08 0.08
N ARG A 140 0.00 -0.96 -0.36
CA ARG A 140 -0.59 0.37 -0.24
C ARG A 140 -1.84 0.53 -1.11
N GLU A 141 -1.81 0.04 -2.35
CA GLU A 141 -2.96 0.06 -3.27
C GLU A 141 -4.15 -0.72 -2.68
N ILE A 142 -3.90 -1.94 -2.19
CA ILE A 142 -4.94 -2.79 -1.55
C ILE A 142 -5.51 -2.10 -0.31
N ALA A 143 -4.66 -1.53 0.55
CA ALA A 143 -5.12 -0.82 1.74
C ALA A 143 -5.98 0.40 1.39
N GLN A 144 -5.61 1.14 0.33
CA GLN A 144 -6.38 2.28 -0.18
C GLN A 144 -7.74 1.84 -0.75
N GLU A 145 -7.77 0.75 -1.52
CA GLU A 145 -9.00 0.17 -2.05
C GLU A 145 -9.94 -0.28 -0.93
N ASN A 146 -9.42 -0.99 0.07
CA ASN A 146 -10.19 -1.45 1.23
C ASN A 146 -10.76 -0.27 2.03
N LEU A 147 -9.96 0.79 2.24
CA LEU A 147 -10.43 2.00 2.91
C LEU A 147 -11.56 2.68 2.12
N MET A 148 -11.42 2.76 0.79
CA MET A 148 -12.46 3.34 -0.06
C MET A 148 -13.76 2.52 0.02
N LYS A 149 -13.67 1.19 -0.08
CA LYS A 149 -14.83 0.28 0.06
C LYS A 149 -15.52 0.46 1.41
N LEU A 150 -14.77 0.36 2.51
CA LEU A 150 -15.30 0.53 3.87
C LEU A 150 -15.98 1.88 4.05
N THR A 151 -15.37 2.95 3.53
CA THR A 151 -15.92 4.31 3.64
C THR A 151 -17.23 4.44 2.88
N LEU A 152 -17.33 3.89 1.67
CA LEU A 152 -18.55 3.94 0.86
C LEU A 152 -19.68 3.12 1.49
N GLU A 153 -19.40 1.89 1.90
CA GLU A 153 -20.37 0.99 2.53
C GLU A 153 -20.86 1.53 3.88
N SER A 154 -19.94 2.03 4.71
CA SER A 154 -20.30 2.66 5.99
C SER A 154 -21.16 3.91 5.79
N ASN A 155 -20.82 4.78 4.83
CA ASN A 155 -21.64 5.96 4.56
C ASN A 155 -23.02 5.60 3.97
N ALA A 156 -23.11 4.55 3.15
CA ALA A 156 -24.38 4.08 2.61
C ALA A 156 -25.30 3.54 3.72
N THR A 157 -24.75 2.72 4.62
CA THR A 157 -25.49 2.17 5.77
C THR A 157 -25.90 3.27 6.75
N LEU A 158 -25.02 4.24 7.05
CA LEU A 158 -25.36 5.40 7.88
C LEU A 158 -26.52 6.22 7.28
N LYS A 159 -26.51 6.47 5.96
CA LYS A 159 -27.61 7.17 5.28
C LYS A 159 -28.92 6.36 5.34
N ALA A 160 -28.87 5.04 5.20
CA ALA A 160 -30.04 4.18 5.30
C ALA A 160 -30.62 4.19 6.72
N LEU A 161 -29.77 4.03 7.74
CA LEU A 161 -30.15 4.11 9.16
C LEU A 161 -30.74 5.49 9.50
N ARG A 162 -30.16 6.58 8.99
CA ARG A 162 -30.71 7.92 9.18
C ARG A 162 -32.12 8.04 8.63
N LYS A 163 -32.39 7.51 7.43
CA LYS A 163 -33.75 7.49 6.87
C LYS A 163 -34.74 6.69 7.73
N ILE A 164 -34.30 5.60 8.37
CA ILE A 164 -35.14 4.82 9.29
C ILE A 164 -35.45 5.63 10.54
N VAL A 165 -34.44 6.30 11.12
CA VAL A 165 -34.62 7.20 12.27
C VAL A 165 -35.60 8.32 11.92
N ASP A 166 -35.42 8.98 10.78
CA ASP A 166 -36.31 10.07 10.36
C ASP A 166 -37.77 9.59 10.16
N LYS A 167 -37.97 8.36 9.65
CA LYS A 167 -39.30 7.73 9.58
C LYS A 167 -39.88 7.44 10.97
N GLY A 168 -39.08 6.88 11.87
CA GLY A 168 -39.47 6.62 13.26
C GLY A 168 -39.89 7.90 13.99
N GLU A 169 -39.10 8.97 13.87
CA GLU A 169 -39.45 10.29 14.41
C GLU A 169 -40.77 10.81 13.85
N LYS A 170 -41.03 10.64 12.55
CA LYS A 170 -42.28 11.06 11.94
C LYS A 170 -43.48 10.28 12.49
N ILE A 171 -43.34 8.97 12.67
CA ILE A 171 -44.39 8.12 13.26
C ILE A 171 -44.67 8.56 14.70
N LEU A 172 -43.63 8.80 15.51
CA LEU A 172 -43.79 9.27 16.89
C LEU A 172 -44.48 10.64 16.96
N LYS A 173 -44.06 11.60 16.11
CA LYS A 173 -44.70 12.93 16.03
C LYS A 173 -46.17 12.83 15.64
N LEU A 174 -46.51 11.98 14.66
CA LEU A 174 -47.90 11.73 14.28
C LEU A 174 -48.70 11.08 15.39
N ALA A 175 -48.14 10.07 16.08
CA ALA A 175 -48.78 9.44 17.22
C ALA A 175 -49.06 10.43 18.35
N GLU A 176 -48.11 11.34 18.65
CA GLU A 176 -48.30 12.40 19.64
C GLU A 176 -49.40 13.39 19.25
N ILE A 177 -49.48 13.78 17.96
CA ILE A 177 -50.55 14.64 17.45
C ILE A 177 -51.90 13.92 17.54
N CYS A 178 -52.00 12.67 17.09
CA CYS A 178 -53.22 11.87 17.17
C CYS A 178 -53.69 11.71 18.62
N ARG A 179 -52.76 11.47 19.56
CA ARG A 179 -53.06 11.34 21.00
C ARG A 179 -53.75 12.55 21.61
N LYS A 180 -53.61 13.74 21.02
CA LYS A 180 -54.33 14.96 21.47
C LYS A 180 -55.84 14.89 21.22
N PHE A 181 -56.28 14.10 20.24
CA PHE A 181 -57.69 13.97 19.84
C PHE A 181 -58.37 12.74 20.42
N GLU A 182 -57.64 11.91 21.16
CA GLU A 182 -58.18 10.75 21.86
C GLU A 182 -58.89 11.19 23.14
N THR A 183 -59.95 10.46 23.49
CA THR A 183 -60.66 10.66 24.78
C THR A 183 -59.80 10.15 25.94
N GLU A 184 -60.08 10.60 27.17
CA GLU A 184 -59.34 10.15 28.36
C GLU A 184 -59.48 8.63 28.59
N GLU A 185 -60.65 8.06 28.30
CA GLU A 185 -60.88 6.62 28.34
C GLU A 185 -59.92 5.87 27.41
N GLU A 186 -59.77 6.34 26.16
CA GLU A 186 -58.87 5.71 25.17
C GLU A 186 -57.39 5.92 25.49
N LYS A 187 -57.03 6.95 26.26
CA LYS A 187 -55.66 7.18 26.71
C LYS A 187 -55.28 6.26 27.89
N VAL A 188 -56.23 5.93 28.75
CA VAL A 188 -56.03 5.09 29.94
C VAL A 188 -56.23 3.61 29.62
N LEU A 189 -57.20 3.27 28.77
CA LEU A 189 -57.47 1.91 28.31
C LEU A 189 -57.45 1.85 26.76
N PRO A 190 -56.26 1.87 26.13
CA PRO A 190 -56.15 1.93 24.67
C PRO A 190 -56.61 0.65 23.95
N PHE A 191 -56.65 -0.47 24.67
CA PHE A 191 -56.98 -1.79 24.13
C PHE A 191 -58.20 -2.35 24.85
N TYR A 192 -59.24 -2.64 24.09
CA TYR A 192 -60.46 -3.27 24.59
C TYR A 192 -60.21 -4.77 24.68
N SER A 193 -60.69 -5.40 25.76
CA SER A 193 -60.85 -6.84 25.80
C SER A 193 -61.78 -7.23 24.65
N SER A 194 -61.34 -8.12 23.77
CA SER A 194 -62.23 -8.73 22.78
C SER A 194 -63.45 -9.27 23.55
N VAL A 195 -64.64 -8.74 23.26
CA VAL A 195 -65.90 -9.17 23.89
C VAL A 195 -66.41 -10.49 23.28
N LEU A 196 -65.70 -10.98 22.26
CA LEU A 196 -65.98 -12.22 21.55
C LEU A 196 -65.58 -13.42 22.42
N THR A 197 -66.45 -14.41 22.51
CA THR A 197 -66.08 -15.72 23.06
C THR A 197 -65.08 -16.40 22.13
N PRO A 198 -64.21 -17.31 22.62
CA PRO A 198 -63.28 -18.03 21.75
C PRO A 198 -63.98 -18.76 20.59
N GLU A 199 -65.23 -19.18 20.78
CA GLU A 199 -66.09 -19.81 19.76
C GLU A 199 -66.49 -18.83 18.65
N GLU A 200 -66.90 -17.60 19.00
CA GLU A 200 -67.21 -16.54 18.01
C GLU A 200 -65.96 -16.03 17.28
N GLN A 201 -64.79 -16.15 17.90
CA GLN A 201 -63.51 -15.79 17.31
C GLN A 201 -63.11 -16.77 16.19
N GLU A 202 -63.31 -18.07 16.41
CA GLU A 202 -63.08 -19.13 15.42
C GLU A 202 -64.08 -19.03 14.26
N GLU A 203 -65.36 -18.77 14.52
CA GLU A 203 -66.38 -18.58 13.47
C GLU A 203 -66.09 -17.38 12.55
N ILE A 204 -65.59 -16.27 13.11
CA ILE A 204 -65.20 -15.09 12.33
C ILE A 204 -63.90 -15.33 11.55
N GLU A 205 -62.96 -16.10 12.09
CA GLU A 205 -61.73 -16.49 11.37
C GLU A 205 -62.04 -17.44 10.22
N GLU A 206 -62.98 -18.37 10.38
CA GLU A 206 -63.49 -19.24 9.32
C GLU A 206 -64.26 -18.44 8.25
N GLN A 207 -65.18 -17.55 8.65
CA GLN A 207 -65.92 -16.70 7.70
C GLN A 207 -65.02 -15.74 6.92
N ASN A 208 -64.00 -15.15 7.56
CA ASN A 208 -63.04 -14.31 6.85
C ASN A 208 -62.19 -15.13 5.88
N GLN A 209 -61.83 -16.38 6.21
CA GLN A 209 -61.13 -17.28 5.29
C GLN A 209 -62.02 -17.67 4.10
N GLU A 210 -63.32 -17.89 4.32
CA GLU A 210 -64.30 -18.21 3.28
C GLU A 210 -64.55 -17.02 2.33
N GLU A 211 -64.77 -15.80 2.84
CA GLU A 211 -64.93 -14.59 2.01
C GLU A 211 -63.64 -14.27 1.21
N LEU A 212 -62.45 -14.49 1.79
CA LEU A 212 -61.16 -14.36 1.11
C LEU A 212 -60.99 -15.37 -0.04
N THR A 213 -61.60 -16.56 0.07
CA THR A 213 -61.59 -17.55 -1.02
C THR A 213 -62.59 -17.22 -2.13
N GLU A 214 -63.75 -16.64 -1.81
CA GLU A 214 -64.75 -16.24 -2.80
C GLU A 214 -64.29 -15.03 -3.65
N GLU A 215 -63.71 -13.98 -3.03
CA GLU A 215 -63.15 -12.84 -3.79
C GLU A 215 -61.94 -13.23 -4.66
N LEU A 216 -61.11 -14.19 -4.22
CA LEU A 216 -59.97 -14.67 -5.03
C LEU A 216 -60.43 -15.41 -6.29
N VAL A 217 -61.55 -16.14 -6.19
CA VAL A 217 -62.16 -16.87 -7.30
C VAL A 217 -62.84 -15.90 -8.27
N GLU A 218 -63.43 -14.81 -7.79
CA GLU A 218 -64.07 -13.80 -8.64
C GLU A 218 -63.06 -12.89 -9.37
N VAL A 219 -61.96 -12.48 -8.70
CA VAL A 219 -60.91 -11.64 -9.30
C VAL A 219 -59.96 -12.44 -10.20
N GLY A 220 -59.82 -13.75 -9.98
CA GLY A 220 -59.04 -14.65 -10.85
C GLY A 220 -59.65 -14.90 -12.23
N ALA A 221 -60.94 -14.59 -12.42
CA ALA A 221 -61.70 -14.87 -13.63
C ALA A 221 -62.21 -13.59 -14.34
N GLY A 222 -61.40 -12.55 -14.45
CA GLY A 222 -61.82 -11.39 -15.26
C GLY A 222 -60.82 -10.24 -15.39
N HIS A 223 -60.15 -10.19 -16.54
CA HIS A 223 -59.70 -8.95 -17.19
C HIS A 223 -58.64 -8.07 -16.48
N TRP A 224 -57.36 -8.30 -16.80
CA TRP A 224 -56.37 -7.22 -16.86
C TRP A 224 -55.62 -7.27 -18.20
N ALA A 225 -56.30 -6.92 -19.28
CA ALA A 225 -55.65 -6.60 -20.55
C ALA A 225 -56.42 -5.49 -21.27
N ALA A 226 -56.42 -4.28 -20.72
CA ALA A 226 -56.57 -3.03 -21.49
C ALA A 226 -56.52 -1.78 -20.59
N ALA A 227 -55.97 -0.70 -21.16
CA ALA A 227 -56.19 0.71 -20.82
C ALA A 227 -55.31 1.36 -19.73
N ALA A 228 -54.09 1.72 -20.14
CA ALA A 228 -53.37 2.87 -19.59
C ALA A 228 -53.46 4.05 -20.58
N THR A 229 -54.47 4.91 -20.45
CA THR A 229 -54.35 6.34 -20.80
C THR A 229 -55.55 7.17 -20.33
N ALA A 230 -55.23 8.28 -19.65
CA ALA A 230 -56.00 9.50 -19.46
C ALA A 230 -57.18 9.55 -18.45
N GLY A 231 -57.13 10.56 -17.57
CA GLY A 231 -58.34 11.31 -17.20
C GLY A 231 -58.93 11.12 -15.81
N ARG A 232 -58.27 11.69 -14.79
CA ARG A 232 -58.84 12.40 -13.63
C ARG A 232 -60.37 12.23 -13.36
N ALA A 233 -60.71 11.50 -12.30
CA ALA A 233 -61.93 11.73 -11.50
C ALA A 233 -61.75 11.15 -10.08
N CYS A 234 -62.22 11.90 -9.08
CA CYS A 234 -62.20 11.51 -7.67
C CYS A 234 -62.98 10.20 -7.45
N ALA A 235 -62.29 9.17 -6.96
CA ALA A 235 -62.92 7.99 -6.36
C ALA A 235 -62.75 8.09 -4.84
N LEU A 236 -63.86 7.93 -4.12
CA LEU A 236 -63.87 7.69 -2.68
C LEU A 236 -63.02 6.44 -2.36
N PRO A 237 -62.32 6.38 -1.22
CA PRO A 237 -61.52 5.21 -0.88
C PRO A 237 -62.47 4.04 -0.57
N VAL A 238 -62.48 3.05 -1.46
CA VAL A 238 -62.98 1.69 -1.21
C VAL A 238 -62.17 1.10 -0.04
N PRO A 239 -62.76 0.30 0.87
CA PRO A 239 -61.99 -0.38 1.91
C PRO A 239 -61.09 -1.40 1.20
N VAL A 240 -59.81 -1.09 1.05
CA VAL A 240 -58.82 -2.08 0.60
C VAL A 240 -58.57 -2.99 1.79
N THR A 241 -59.20 -4.16 1.82
CA THR A 241 -58.75 -5.29 2.64
C THR A 241 -57.36 -5.68 2.10
N PRO A 242 -56.30 -5.62 2.93
CA PRO A 242 -54.97 -6.02 2.47
C PRO A 242 -54.95 -7.52 2.22
N SER A 243 -54.24 -7.95 1.16
CA SER A 243 -54.08 -9.37 0.83
C SER A 243 -53.43 -10.16 1.99
N PRO A 244 -53.70 -11.47 2.12
CA PRO A 244 -53.26 -12.28 3.27
C PRO A 244 -51.73 -12.32 3.46
N GLN A 245 -50.94 -12.13 2.40
CA GLN A 245 -49.48 -12.02 2.49
C GLN A 245 -49.02 -10.72 3.15
N VAL A 246 -49.74 -9.63 2.93
CA VAL A 246 -49.48 -8.32 3.57
C VAL A 246 -49.86 -8.38 5.05
N MET A 247 -50.89 -9.15 5.41
CA MET A 247 -51.31 -9.34 6.80
C MET A 247 -50.26 -10.06 7.67
N ALA A 248 -49.43 -10.93 7.08
CA ALA A 248 -48.32 -11.60 7.78
C ALA A 248 -47.19 -10.63 8.20
N ASP A 249 -46.96 -9.55 7.43
CA ASP A 249 -45.95 -8.53 7.74
C ASP A 249 -46.41 -7.56 8.85
N TYR A 250 -47.70 -7.58 9.21
CA TYR A 250 -48.30 -6.76 10.27
C TYR A 250 -48.65 -7.55 11.53
N VAL A 251 -48.15 -8.77 11.68
CA VAL A 251 -48.26 -9.55 12.92
C VAL A 251 -47.73 -8.70 14.08
N GLY A 252 -48.60 -8.40 15.05
CA GLY A 252 -48.32 -7.46 16.16
C GLY A 252 -48.97 -6.07 16.05
N MET A 253 -49.65 -5.74 14.94
CA MET A 253 -50.44 -4.49 14.81
C MET A 253 -51.94 -4.68 15.12
N GLU A 254 -52.36 -5.85 15.56
CA GLU A 254 -53.76 -6.19 15.89
C GLU A 254 -54.39 -5.15 16.83
N ASN A 255 -53.66 -4.75 17.86
CA ASN A 255 -54.10 -3.77 18.85
C ASN A 255 -54.27 -2.35 18.26
N PHE A 256 -53.44 -1.98 17.29
CA PHE A 256 -53.60 -0.72 16.56
C PHE A 256 -54.90 -0.74 15.75
N TRP A 257 -55.17 -1.84 15.05
CA TRP A 257 -56.39 -1.99 14.25
C TRP A 257 -57.65 -2.08 15.10
N LYS A 258 -57.62 -2.76 16.25
CA LYS A 258 -58.73 -2.75 17.23
C LYS A 258 -59.08 -1.32 17.64
N ARG A 259 -58.06 -0.52 17.98
CA ARG A 259 -58.24 0.88 18.37
C ARG A 259 -58.77 1.75 17.23
N TYR A 260 -58.22 1.60 16.03
CA TYR A 260 -58.69 2.30 14.83
C TYR A 260 -60.16 1.98 14.51
N ASN A 261 -60.52 0.70 14.54
CA ASN A 261 -61.88 0.24 14.23
C ASN A 261 -62.89 0.74 15.27
N LYS A 262 -62.54 0.75 16.56
CA LYS A 262 -63.39 1.36 17.58
C LYS A 262 -63.70 2.83 17.24
N VAL A 263 -62.67 3.66 17.04
CA VAL A 263 -62.84 5.09 16.73
C VAL A 263 -63.65 5.28 15.45
N LYS A 264 -63.46 4.41 14.46
CA LYS A 264 -64.25 4.42 13.21
C LYS A 264 -65.73 4.15 13.47
N LEU A 265 -66.07 3.16 14.30
CA LEU A 265 -67.44 2.86 14.69
C LEU A 265 -68.08 4.01 15.48
N GLU A 266 -67.35 4.60 16.42
CA GLU A 266 -67.82 5.77 17.17
C GLU A 266 -68.07 6.99 16.28
N LYS A 267 -67.18 7.24 15.31
CA LYS A 267 -67.39 8.29 14.32
C LYS A 267 -68.68 8.05 13.52
N LEU A 268 -68.94 6.82 13.11
CA LEU A 268 -70.16 6.47 12.37
C LEU A 268 -71.42 6.64 13.22
N SER A 269 -71.39 6.23 14.49
CA SER A 269 -72.52 6.39 15.41
C SER A 269 -72.81 7.87 15.70
N LEU A 270 -71.77 8.69 15.91
CA LEU A 270 -71.89 10.14 16.08
C LEU A 270 -72.46 10.83 14.84
N LEU A 271 -72.02 10.43 13.64
CA LEU A 271 -72.57 10.94 12.39
C LEU A 271 -74.05 10.59 12.25
N GLN A 272 -74.45 9.35 12.51
CA GLN A 272 -75.85 8.94 12.46
C GLN A 272 -76.70 9.70 13.48
N ARG A 273 -76.19 9.90 14.70
CA ARG A 273 -76.88 10.68 15.74
C ARG A 273 -77.03 12.14 15.34
N ARG A 274 -75.99 12.76 14.76
CA ARG A 274 -76.04 14.13 14.24
C ARG A 274 -77.12 14.26 13.16
N THR A 275 -77.18 13.34 12.21
CA THR A 275 -78.21 13.34 11.16
C THR A 275 -79.61 13.25 11.76
N ARG A 276 -79.84 12.32 12.69
CA ARG A 276 -81.13 12.19 13.39
C ARG A 276 -81.50 13.46 14.17
N LEU A 277 -80.54 14.08 14.85
CA LEU A 277 -80.78 15.33 15.58
C LEU A 277 -81.12 16.49 14.64
N LEU A 278 -80.49 16.56 13.47
CA LEU A 278 -80.82 17.57 12.45
C LEU A 278 -82.23 17.35 11.88
N GLU A 279 -82.61 16.10 11.61
CA GLU A 279 -83.98 15.76 11.17
C GLU A 279 -85.02 16.15 12.22
N ILE A 280 -84.78 15.80 13.49
CA ILE A 280 -85.67 16.17 14.60
C ILE A 280 -85.73 17.70 14.75
N ASN A 281 -84.59 18.40 14.67
CA ASN A 281 -84.56 19.85 14.74
C ASN A 281 -85.35 20.49 13.59
N GLY A 282 -85.22 19.93 12.37
CA GLY A 282 -86.04 20.31 11.22
C GLY A 282 -87.54 20.15 11.50
N LYS A 283 -87.96 18.97 11.97
CA LYS A 283 -89.37 18.69 12.33
C LYS A 283 -89.88 19.61 13.43
N LEU A 284 -89.08 19.89 14.45
CA LEU A 284 -89.45 20.79 15.54
C LEU A 284 -89.60 22.24 15.04
N ARG A 285 -88.72 22.69 14.14
CA ARG A 285 -88.85 24.00 13.49
C ARG A 285 -90.09 24.09 12.62
N GLU A 286 -90.43 23.02 11.89
CA GLU A 286 -91.66 22.93 11.10
C GLU A 286 -92.90 22.96 12.00
N MET A 287 -92.92 22.18 13.08
CA MET A 287 -94.05 22.14 14.03
C MET A 287 -94.20 23.48 14.77
N LEU A 288 -93.10 24.14 15.12
CA LEU A 288 -93.13 25.48 15.68
C LEU A 288 -93.66 26.50 14.67
N LYS A 289 -93.25 26.39 13.39
CA LYS A 289 -93.80 27.21 12.31
C LYS A 289 -95.31 27.02 12.22
N GLN A 290 -95.79 25.76 12.17
CA GLN A 290 -97.23 25.44 12.16
C GLN A 290 -97.99 25.99 13.38
N TYR A 291 -97.40 25.94 14.58
CA TYR A 291 -98.02 26.50 15.79
C TYR A 291 -98.12 28.03 15.74
N LEU A 292 -97.06 28.71 15.30
CA LEU A 292 -97.06 30.16 15.13
C LEU A 292 -98.03 30.61 14.02
N ASP A 293 -98.09 29.86 12.93
CA ASP A 293 -99.06 30.03 11.84
C ASP A 293 -100.50 29.81 12.31
N GLY A 294 -100.73 28.90 13.27
CA GLY A 294 -102.04 28.66 13.87
C GLY A 294 -102.53 29.74 14.84
N ILE A 295 -101.62 30.58 15.39
CA ILE A 295 -101.95 31.64 16.37
C ILE A 295 -101.87 33.04 15.75
N SER A 296 -101.03 33.23 14.75
CA SER A 296 -100.88 34.50 14.03
C SER A 296 -101.68 34.49 12.73
N VAL A 297 -102.34 35.60 12.42
CA VAL A 297 -103.05 35.76 11.14
C VAL A 297 -102.14 36.48 10.17
N SER A 298 -101.51 35.74 9.26
CA SER A 298 -100.65 36.26 8.19
C SER A 298 -101.15 35.81 6.81
N ASP A 299 -100.74 36.50 5.75
CA ASP A 299 -101.25 36.28 4.38
C ASP A 299 -100.89 34.88 3.84
N GLU A 300 -99.73 34.35 4.24
CA GLU A 300 -99.28 33.00 3.90
C GLU A 300 -100.13 31.93 4.58
N VAL A 301 -100.56 32.17 5.83
CA VAL A 301 -101.53 31.31 6.52
C VAL A 301 -102.82 31.30 5.73
N LEU A 302 -103.48 32.44 5.48
CA LEU A 302 -104.77 32.51 4.79
C LEU A 302 -104.81 31.84 3.40
N SER A 303 -103.65 31.72 2.73
CA SER A 303 -103.48 31.03 1.44
C SER A 303 -103.46 29.49 1.53
N GLN A 304 -103.19 28.93 2.71
CA GLN A 304 -103.10 27.49 2.98
C GLN A 304 -104.40 26.95 3.60
N LEU A 305 -104.54 25.63 3.77
CA LEU A 305 -105.73 25.01 4.36
C LEU A 305 -105.78 25.28 5.88
N ASN A 306 -106.72 26.11 6.35
CA ASN A 306 -106.81 26.51 7.76
C ASN A 306 -108.23 26.40 8.33
N PRO A 307 -108.36 26.22 9.66
CA PRO A 307 -109.65 26.22 10.35
C PRO A 307 -110.33 27.60 10.46
N LEU A 308 -109.65 28.70 10.11
CA LEU A 308 -110.17 30.07 10.24
C LEU A 308 -111.26 30.43 9.22
N PHE A 309 -111.36 29.67 8.11
CA PHE A 309 -112.42 29.82 7.10
C PHE A 309 -113.34 28.60 7.12
N ILE A 310 -114.55 28.77 7.64
CA ILE A 310 -115.63 27.78 7.55
C ILE A 310 -116.59 28.24 6.45
N VAL A 311 -116.64 27.47 5.37
CA VAL A 311 -117.58 27.69 4.26
C VAL A 311 -118.56 26.52 4.26
N ASN A 312 -119.86 26.80 4.37
CA ASN A 312 -120.94 25.79 4.36
C ASN A 312 -120.89 24.73 5.47
N HIS A 313 -120.65 25.16 6.72
CA HIS A 313 -120.66 24.29 7.93
C HIS A 313 -119.69 23.10 7.90
N GLN A 314 -118.73 23.08 6.99
CA GLN A 314 -117.65 22.09 6.92
C GLN A 314 -116.32 22.84 7.05
N SER A 315 -115.44 22.38 7.94
CA SER A 315 -114.07 22.89 8.02
C SER A 315 -113.26 22.33 6.86
N ASN A 316 -112.35 23.12 6.28
CA ASN A 316 -111.43 22.69 5.22
C ASN A 316 -110.27 21.81 5.74
N LEU A 317 -110.42 21.23 6.93
CA LEU A 317 -109.43 20.33 7.54
C LEU A 317 -109.78 18.87 7.24
N PRO A 318 -108.79 17.99 6.99
CA PRO A 318 -109.03 16.56 6.93
C PRO A 318 -109.71 16.06 8.21
N PRO A 319 -110.62 15.06 8.16
CA PRO A 319 -111.21 14.48 9.35
C PRO A 319 -110.12 13.97 10.29
N VAL A 320 -110.22 14.32 11.57
CA VAL A 320 -109.37 13.76 12.63
C VAL A 320 -109.53 12.23 12.60
N ALA A 321 -108.49 11.53 12.12
CA ALA A 321 -108.36 10.10 12.37
C ALA A 321 -108.32 9.89 13.89
N PRO A 322 -109.00 8.87 14.44
CA PRO A 322 -109.04 8.64 15.88
C PRO A 322 -107.61 8.59 16.41
N GLY A 323 -107.34 9.41 17.43
CA GLY A 323 -106.04 9.43 18.10
C GLY A 323 -105.66 8.02 18.59
N PRO A 324 -104.37 7.78 18.88
CA PRO A 324 -103.97 6.54 19.51
C PRO A 324 -104.80 6.34 20.79
N GLN A 325 -105.51 5.22 20.85
CA GLN A 325 -106.15 4.75 22.08
C GLN A 325 -105.13 4.75 23.22
N PRO A 326 -105.54 4.99 24.48
CA PRO A 326 -104.68 4.68 25.62
C PRO A 326 -104.29 3.19 25.47
N PRO A 327 -103.01 2.82 25.69
CA PRO A 327 -102.57 1.47 25.42
C PRO A 327 -103.42 0.48 26.20
N SER A 328 -104.13 -0.38 25.47
CA SER A 328 -104.54 -1.67 26.01
C SER A 328 -103.28 -2.35 26.53
N ARG A 329 -103.31 -2.76 27.80
CA ARG A 329 -102.35 -3.72 28.34
C ARG A 329 -102.43 -4.99 27.49
N GLU A 330 -101.60 -5.10 26.47
CA GLU A 330 -101.09 -6.40 26.07
C GLU A 330 -100.11 -6.86 27.15
N PRO A 331 -100.07 -8.16 27.48
CA PRO A 331 -99.05 -8.66 28.40
C PRO A 331 -97.70 -8.34 27.78
N ALA A 332 -96.92 -7.51 28.47
CA ALA A 332 -95.51 -7.39 28.18
C ALA A 332 -94.95 -8.82 28.09
N ALA A 333 -94.30 -9.15 26.97
CA ALA A 333 -93.28 -10.17 27.02
C ALA A 333 -92.33 -9.71 28.14
N ALA A 334 -92.35 -10.42 29.25
CA ALA A 334 -91.46 -10.17 30.37
C ALA A 334 -90.04 -10.49 29.88
N TYR A 335 -89.38 -9.54 29.22
CA TYR A 335 -87.93 -9.49 29.24
C TYR A 335 -87.56 -9.00 30.63
N ASN A 336 -87.01 -9.92 31.42
CA ASN A 336 -86.41 -9.60 32.71
C ASN A 336 -85.31 -8.56 32.47
N VAL A 337 -85.60 -7.29 32.76
CA VAL A 337 -84.56 -6.28 32.91
C VAL A 337 -83.95 -6.53 34.28
N ILE A 338 -82.86 -7.30 34.30
CA ILE A 338 -82.01 -7.39 35.47
C ILE A 338 -81.21 -6.09 35.51
N GLU A 339 -81.50 -5.22 36.47
CA GLU A 339 -80.64 -4.08 36.79
C GLU A 339 -79.23 -4.60 37.09
N ALA A 340 -78.21 -3.95 36.51
CA ALA A 340 -76.80 -4.32 36.68
C ALA A 340 -76.31 -4.33 38.15
N ALA A 341 -77.12 -3.88 39.11
CA ALA A 341 -76.87 -4.00 40.53
C ALA A 341 -77.09 -5.41 41.11
N HIS A 342 -77.72 -6.34 40.38
CA HIS A 342 -78.02 -7.71 40.88
C HIS A 342 -77.10 -8.83 40.35
N VAL A 343 -76.08 -8.53 39.56
CA VAL A 343 -75.13 -9.55 39.03
C VAL A 343 -73.90 -9.74 39.96
N ILE A 344 -73.74 -8.92 41.01
CA ILE A 344 -72.60 -9.00 41.95
C ILE A 344 -72.91 -9.91 43.15
N ALA A 345 -73.36 -11.14 42.91
CA ALA A 345 -73.45 -12.15 43.98
C ALA A 345 -72.79 -13.50 43.66
N HIS A 346 -72.33 -13.72 42.42
CA HIS A 346 -71.55 -14.92 42.08
C HIS A 346 -70.41 -14.61 41.12
N THR A 347 -69.45 -13.81 41.59
CA THR A 347 -68.04 -13.84 41.16
C THR A 347 -67.20 -13.34 42.33
N LEU A 348 -67.00 -14.25 43.30
CA LEU A 348 -65.81 -14.27 44.15
C LEU A 348 -65.00 -15.49 43.75
#